data_AF-A0A1S3DQZ2-F1
#
_entry.id   AF-A0A1S3DQZ2-F1
#
_cell.length_a   1.000
_cell.length_b   1.000
_cell.length_c   1.000
_cell.angle_alpha   90.00
_cell.angle_beta   90.00
_cell.angle_gamma   90.00
#
_symmetry.space_group_name_H-M   'P 1'
#
loop_
_entity.id
_entity.type
_entity.pdbx_description
1 polymer ?
#
loop_
_entity_poly.entity_id
_entity_poly.type
_entity_poly.pdbx_seq_one_letter_code
_entity_poly.pdbx_strand_id
1 'polypeptide(L)'
;MMKDLNQLEETKPGTVARCLLPLLQLCDLTSPPQPNTQVGMCYAVINSPAPSSDTILKFTAGLVMGISMDADIYHLSNTACLRIRVKYPDQQTHLIIPQASHLKPQNYDDGATHRLVTTALISAQVWTEASHVELSLVLDLSQNEGPLSHSLQTSIQPCIIDLCKPVKINIQPKPVKRGI
;
A
#
# COMPACT_ATOMS: atom_id res chain seq x y z
N MET A 1 11.14 43.61 -4.25
CA MET A 1 9.73 43.20 -4.07
C MET A 1 9.26 43.28 -2.62
N MET A 2 9.69 42.42 -1.69
CA MET A 2 9.15 42.46 -0.30
C MET A 2 9.62 43.67 0.54
N LYS A 3 10.78 44.26 0.19
CA LYS A 3 11.32 45.45 0.88
C LYS A 3 10.62 46.77 0.46
N ASP A 4 10.12 46.84 -0.77
CA ASP A 4 9.49 48.04 -1.34
C ASP A 4 8.02 48.18 -0.89
N LEU A 5 7.37 47.05 -0.57
CA LEU A 5 6.00 47.02 -0.04
C LEU A 5 5.89 47.56 1.39
N ASN A 6 6.96 47.46 2.19
CA ASN A 6 6.99 47.97 3.56
C ASN A 6 7.07 49.50 3.65
N GLN A 7 7.22 50.22 2.52
CA GLN A 7 7.27 51.67 2.46
C GLN A 7 5.93 52.31 2.03
N LEU A 8 4.89 51.50 1.83
CA LEU A 8 3.55 51.98 1.46
C LEU A 8 2.78 52.42 2.72
N GLU A 9 2.72 53.72 2.96
CA GLU A 9 1.93 54.30 4.06
C GLU A 9 0.40 54.25 3.82
N GLU A 10 -0.04 54.13 2.56
CA GLU A 10 -1.46 54.16 2.18
C GLU A 10 -1.93 52.81 1.61
N THR A 11 -2.90 52.17 2.28
CA THR A 11 -3.42 50.83 1.96
C THR A 11 -4.57 50.83 0.95
N LYS A 12 -4.83 51.97 0.29
CA LYS A 12 -5.93 52.06 -0.69
C LYS A 12 -5.66 51.11 -1.87
N PRO A 13 -6.62 50.27 -2.27
CA PRO A 13 -6.43 49.24 -3.28
C PRO A 13 -5.85 49.77 -4.61
N GLY A 14 -6.28 50.97 -5.03
CA GLY A 14 -5.79 51.59 -6.27
C GLY A 14 -4.33 52.04 -6.21
N THR A 15 -3.87 52.59 -5.08
CA THR A 15 -2.48 53.04 -4.90
C THR A 15 -1.55 51.83 -4.84
N VAL A 16 -1.93 50.81 -4.07
CA VAL A 16 -1.19 49.56 -3.96
C VAL A 16 -1.10 48.84 -5.31
N ALA A 17 -2.18 48.78 -6.08
CA ALA A 17 -2.18 48.17 -7.41
C ALA A 17 -1.24 48.88 -8.39
N ARG A 18 -1.19 50.22 -8.38
CA ARG A 18 -0.26 50.99 -9.24
C ARG A 18 1.20 50.75 -8.87
N CYS A 19 1.51 50.56 -7.59
CA CYS A 19 2.88 50.25 -7.16
C CYS A 19 3.25 48.78 -7.44
N LEU A 20 2.33 47.84 -7.30
CA LEU A 20 2.56 46.42 -7.53
C LEU A 20 2.69 46.05 -9.01
N LEU A 21 1.92 46.69 -9.89
CA LEU A 21 1.87 46.34 -11.32
C LEU A 21 3.25 46.34 -12.01
N PRO A 22 4.09 47.39 -11.91
CA PRO A 22 5.41 47.37 -12.51
C PRO A 22 6.34 46.34 -11.86
N LEU A 23 6.20 46.08 -10.56
CA LEU A 23 6.98 45.04 -9.87
C LEU A 23 6.62 43.63 -10.32
N LEU A 24 5.34 43.37 -10.58
CA LEU A 24 4.85 42.10 -11.12
C LEU A 24 5.28 41.90 -12.57
N GLN A 25 5.33 42.98 -13.37
CA GLN A 25 5.80 42.94 -14.76
C GLN A 25 7.32 42.72 -14.89
N LEU A 26 8.10 43.14 -13.88
CA LEU A 26 9.55 42.92 -13.79
C LEU A 26 9.92 41.64 -13.05
N CYS A 27 8.94 40.88 -12.56
CA CYS A 27 9.18 39.67 -11.80
C CYS A 27 9.51 38.53 -12.76
N ASP A 28 10.74 38.04 -12.72
CA ASP A 28 11.12 36.83 -13.44
C ASP A 28 10.33 35.65 -12.87
N LEU A 29 9.39 35.13 -13.66
CA LEU A 29 8.64 33.94 -13.31
C LEU A 29 9.64 32.79 -13.19
N THR A 30 9.90 32.34 -11.97
CA THR A 30 10.63 31.09 -11.75
C THR A 30 9.94 29.99 -12.54
N SER A 31 10.69 29.35 -13.44
CA SER A 31 10.22 28.17 -14.16
C SER A 31 9.56 27.21 -13.17
N PRO A 32 8.39 26.64 -13.49
CA PRO A 32 7.79 25.64 -12.64
C PRO A 32 8.83 24.55 -12.34
N PRO A 33 8.86 24.00 -11.12
CA PRO A 33 9.76 22.92 -10.79
C PRO A 33 9.57 21.80 -11.81
N GLN A 34 10.68 21.29 -12.36
CA GLN A 34 10.59 20.17 -13.29
C GLN A 34 9.93 18.99 -12.58
N PRO A 35 8.95 18.33 -13.22
CA PRO A 35 8.28 17.19 -12.61
C PRO A 35 9.31 16.09 -12.35
N ASN A 36 9.26 15.50 -11.16
CA ASN A 36 10.11 14.37 -10.85
C ASN A 36 9.77 13.21 -11.81
N THR A 37 10.72 12.82 -12.65
CA THR A 37 10.57 11.70 -13.58
C THR A 37 10.81 10.35 -12.91
N GLN A 38 11.31 10.34 -11.67
CA GLN A 38 11.53 9.14 -10.86
C GLN A 38 10.27 8.76 -10.04
N VAL A 39 9.10 8.79 -10.68
CA VAL A 39 7.84 8.40 -10.05
C VAL A 39 7.29 7.17 -10.77
N GLY A 40 7.27 6.04 -10.08
CA GLY A 40 6.69 4.79 -10.56
C GLY A 40 5.46 4.43 -9.73
N MET A 41 4.42 3.89 -10.38
CA MET A 41 3.30 3.29 -9.67
C MET A 41 3.78 2.01 -8.99
N CYS A 42 3.52 1.88 -7.68
CA CYS A 42 3.82 0.66 -6.94
C CYS A 42 2.81 -0.43 -7.31
N TYR A 43 3.30 -1.62 -7.65
CA TYR A 43 2.47 -2.78 -7.95
C TYR A 43 3.23 -4.06 -7.56
N ALA A 44 2.49 -5.16 -7.45
CA ALA A 44 3.06 -6.46 -7.11
C ALA A 44 2.55 -7.57 -8.03
N VAL A 45 3.39 -8.59 -8.20
CA VAL A 45 3.08 -9.81 -8.94
C VAL A 45 3.31 -10.99 -8.02
N ILE A 46 2.26 -11.75 -7.73
CA ILE A 46 2.35 -12.98 -6.93
C ILE A 46 2.69 -14.12 -7.88
N ASN A 47 3.90 -14.68 -7.72
CA ASN A 47 4.40 -15.80 -8.51
C ASN A 47 3.95 -17.15 -7.92
N SER A 48 3.83 -17.21 -6.59
CA SER A 48 3.33 -18.37 -5.85
C SER A 48 2.54 -17.88 -4.63
N PRO A 49 1.39 -18.47 -4.28
CA PRO A 49 0.78 -19.67 -4.87
C PRO A 49 0.14 -19.43 -6.23
N ALA A 50 -0.04 -20.49 -7.02
CA ALA A 50 -0.62 -20.38 -8.35
C ALA A 50 -2.09 -19.91 -8.27
N PRO A 51 -2.53 -18.98 -9.14
CA PRO A 51 -3.94 -18.64 -9.26
C PRO A 51 -4.71 -19.90 -9.68
N SER A 52 -5.77 -20.23 -8.95
CA SER A 52 -6.66 -21.38 -9.23
C SER A 52 -5.99 -22.76 -9.24
N SER A 53 -5.18 -23.09 -8.23
CA SER A 53 -4.87 -24.51 -8.01
C SER A 53 -6.14 -25.25 -7.56
N ASP A 54 -6.58 -26.28 -8.29
CA ASP A 54 -7.66 -27.19 -7.87
C ASP A 54 -7.32 -28.01 -6.61
N THR A 55 -6.11 -27.81 -6.07
CA THR A 55 -5.64 -28.46 -4.86
C THR A 55 -6.32 -27.88 -3.64
N ILE A 56 -6.98 -28.74 -2.86
CA ILE A 56 -7.57 -28.40 -1.58
C ILE A 56 -6.54 -28.64 -0.47
N LEU A 57 -6.14 -27.57 0.21
CA LEU A 57 -5.25 -27.62 1.36
C LEU A 57 -6.03 -27.97 2.63
N LYS A 58 -5.80 -29.18 3.15
CA LYS A 58 -6.46 -29.68 4.36
C LYS A 58 -5.57 -29.42 5.57
N PHE A 59 -6.12 -28.88 6.64
CA PHE A 59 -5.42 -28.70 7.91
C PHE A 59 -6.37 -28.92 9.08
N THR A 60 -5.84 -29.08 10.29
CA THR A 60 -6.65 -29.23 11.49
C THR A 60 -7.20 -27.87 11.92
N ALA A 61 -8.51 -27.78 12.08
CA ALA A 61 -9.20 -26.57 12.52
C ALA A 61 -8.69 -26.10 13.89
N GLY A 62 -8.62 -24.77 14.05
CA GLY A 62 -8.07 -24.13 15.25
C GLY A 62 -6.54 -24.13 15.32
N LEU A 63 -5.84 -24.75 14.36
CA LEU A 63 -4.40 -24.63 14.20
C LEU A 63 -4.06 -23.70 13.02
N VAL A 64 -2.81 -23.27 13.00
CA VAL A 64 -2.27 -22.41 11.94
C VAL A 64 -1.74 -23.28 10.80
N MET A 65 -2.11 -22.92 9.57
CA MET A 65 -1.53 -23.42 8.34
C MET A 65 -0.66 -22.33 7.70
N GLY A 66 0.54 -22.70 7.28
CA GLY A 66 1.42 -21.82 6.51
C GLY A 66 1.22 -22.03 5.01
N ILE A 67 1.02 -20.94 4.27
CA ILE A 67 1.01 -20.93 2.80
C ILE A 67 2.25 -20.19 2.31
N SER A 68 3.11 -20.86 1.57
CA SER A 68 4.27 -20.24 0.93
C SER A 68 3.83 -19.19 -0.09
N MET A 69 4.38 -18.00 0.01
CA MET A 69 4.11 -16.88 -0.86
C MET A 69 5.43 -16.33 -1.43
N ASP A 70 5.50 -16.25 -2.75
CA ASP A 70 6.60 -15.64 -3.49
C ASP A 70 6.02 -14.56 -4.40
N ALA A 71 6.50 -13.33 -4.25
CA ALA A 71 5.99 -12.19 -4.98
C ALA A 71 7.08 -11.17 -5.27
N ASP A 72 7.02 -10.58 -6.46
CA ASP A 72 7.86 -9.45 -6.86
C ASP A 72 7.08 -8.15 -6.68
N ILE A 73 7.73 -7.14 -6.12
CA ILE A 73 7.14 -5.86 -5.78
C ILE A 73 7.99 -4.77 -6.42
N TYR A 74 7.35 -3.92 -7.22
CA TYR A 74 8.01 -2.89 -8.02
C TYR A 74 7.69 -1.51 -7.44
N HIS A 75 8.67 -0.60 -7.51
CA HIS A 75 8.56 0.79 -7.05
C HIS A 75 8.06 0.93 -5.60
N LEU A 76 8.50 0.05 -4.70
CA LEU A 76 8.12 0.11 -3.28
C LEU A 76 8.97 1.16 -2.55
N SER A 77 8.36 2.27 -2.15
CA SER A 77 9.04 3.37 -1.45
C SER A 77 9.23 3.11 0.04
N ASN A 78 8.22 2.57 0.71
CA ASN A 78 8.23 2.28 2.14
C ASN A 78 7.82 0.84 2.41
N THR A 79 8.78 0.03 2.84
CA THR A 79 8.56 -1.39 3.18
C THR A 79 7.70 -1.57 4.44
N ALA A 80 7.66 -0.59 5.34
CA ALA A 80 6.88 -0.65 6.57
C ALA A 80 5.37 -0.59 6.33
N CYS A 81 4.93 -0.06 5.19
CA CYS A 81 3.52 -0.01 4.79
C CYS A 81 3.03 -1.30 4.11
N LEU A 82 3.92 -2.21 3.73
CA LEU A 82 3.56 -3.43 3.02
C LEU A 82 2.82 -4.41 3.94
N ARG A 83 1.66 -4.90 3.50
CA ARG A 83 0.88 -5.93 4.21
C ARG A 83 0.45 -7.05 3.26
N ILE A 84 0.36 -8.25 3.81
CA ILE A 84 -0.30 -9.40 3.17
C ILE A 84 -1.74 -9.39 3.65
N ARG A 85 -2.68 -9.23 2.73
CA ARG A 85 -4.11 -9.28 3.02
C ARG A 85 -4.63 -10.69 2.79
N VAL A 86 -5.22 -11.25 3.83
CA VAL A 86 -5.91 -12.55 3.83
C VAL A 86 -7.40 -12.30 4.00
N LYS A 87 -8.22 -12.66 3.02
CA LYS A 87 -9.68 -12.52 3.08
C LYS A 87 -10.34 -13.89 3.12
N TYR A 88 -11.06 -14.13 4.20
CA TYR A 88 -11.79 -15.36 4.48
C TYR A 88 -13.18 -15.36 3.82
N PRO A 89 -13.81 -16.53 3.65
CA PRO A 89 -15.14 -16.65 3.04
C PRO A 89 -16.26 -16.00 3.87
N ASP A 90 -16.06 -15.83 5.18
CA ASP A 90 -16.95 -15.10 6.09
C ASP A 90 -16.78 -13.57 6.01
N GLN A 91 -16.05 -13.09 4.99
CA GLN A 91 -15.71 -11.68 4.75
C GLN A 91 -14.74 -11.07 5.78
N GLN A 92 -14.25 -11.84 6.75
CA GLN A 92 -13.19 -11.37 7.63
C GLN A 92 -11.90 -11.16 6.85
N THR A 93 -11.22 -10.05 7.13
CA THR A 93 -9.97 -9.69 6.44
C THR A 93 -8.90 -9.40 7.46
N HIS A 94 -7.76 -10.10 7.33
CA HIS A 94 -6.59 -9.89 8.17
C HIS A 94 -5.47 -9.26 7.36
N LEU A 95 -4.81 -8.25 7.95
CA LEU A 95 -3.59 -7.65 7.40
C LEU A 95 -2.40 -8.16 8.21
N ILE A 96 -1.54 -8.92 7.54
CA ILE A 96 -0.35 -9.53 8.15
C ILE A 96 0.87 -8.72 7.75
N ILE A 97 1.71 -8.39 8.74
CA ILE A 97 3.00 -7.74 8.51
C ILE A 97 3.99 -8.81 8.06
N PRO A 98 4.57 -8.72 6.85
CA PRO A 98 5.62 -9.63 6.43
C PRO A 98 6.87 -9.42 7.29
N GLN A 99 7.64 -10.49 7.52
CA GLN A 99 8.94 -10.35 8.20
C GLN A 99 9.90 -9.56 7.32
N ALA A 100 10.64 -8.61 7.92
CA ALA A 100 11.60 -7.80 7.18
C ALA A 100 12.70 -8.63 6.50
N SER A 101 13.11 -9.75 7.11
CA SER A 101 14.11 -10.68 6.56
C SER A 101 13.64 -11.41 5.29
N HIS A 102 12.32 -11.51 5.08
CA HIS A 102 11.71 -12.17 3.92
C HIS A 102 11.64 -11.25 2.70
N LEU A 103 11.80 -9.94 2.89
CA LEU A 103 11.78 -8.94 1.84
C LEU A 103 13.22 -8.63 1.42
N LYS A 104 13.60 -9.06 0.23
CA LYS A 104 14.96 -8.87 -0.30
C LYS A 104 14.94 -7.81 -1.40
N PRO A 105 15.82 -6.80 -1.35
CA PRO A 105 15.98 -5.90 -2.48
C PRO A 105 16.51 -6.66 -3.69
N GLN A 106 16.02 -6.31 -4.88
CA GLN A 106 16.46 -6.87 -6.13
C GLN A 106 17.13 -5.75 -6.93
N ASN A 107 18.43 -5.89 -7.19
CA ASN A 107 19.20 -4.93 -7.97
C ASN A 107 18.89 -5.10 -9.47
N TYR A 108 17.71 -4.69 -9.89
CA TYR A 108 17.48 -4.34 -11.28
C TYR A 108 17.89 -2.88 -11.49
N ASP A 109 18.36 -2.54 -12.68
CA ASP A 109 18.71 -1.16 -13.06
C ASP A 109 17.50 -0.19 -12.99
N ASP A 110 16.30 -0.70 -12.74
CA ASP A 110 15.03 0.02 -12.74
C ASP A 110 14.39 0.06 -11.33
N GLY A 111 14.83 1.01 -10.51
CA GLY A 111 14.15 1.45 -9.28
C GLY A 111 14.13 0.48 -8.08
N ALA A 112 13.32 0.85 -7.07
CA ALA A 112 13.20 0.14 -5.78
C ALA A 112 12.37 -1.16 -5.91
N THR A 113 12.96 -2.17 -6.55
CA THR A 113 12.35 -3.49 -6.73
C THR A 113 12.73 -4.43 -5.58
N HIS A 114 11.76 -5.20 -5.11
CA HIS A 114 11.92 -6.14 -4.00
C HIS A 114 11.26 -7.48 -4.32
N ARG A 115 11.84 -8.56 -3.82
CA ARG A 115 11.23 -9.88 -3.82
C ARG A 115 10.86 -10.28 -2.41
N LEU A 116 9.60 -10.64 -2.22
CA LEU A 116 9.05 -11.12 -0.96
C LEU A 116 8.91 -12.64 -1.02
N VAL A 117 9.68 -13.36 -0.21
CA VAL A 117 9.56 -14.81 -0.03
C VAL A 117 9.18 -15.10 1.41
N THR A 118 7.91 -15.36 1.66
CA THR A 118 7.35 -15.46 3.01
C THR A 118 6.36 -16.61 3.13
N THR A 119 5.87 -16.85 4.35
CA THR A 119 4.77 -17.79 4.62
C THR A 119 3.60 -17.02 5.21
N ALA A 120 2.49 -16.95 4.48
CA ALA A 120 1.24 -16.39 4.97
C ALA A 120 0.60 -17.37 5.95
N LEU A 121 0.33 -16.92 7.17
CA LEU A 121 -0.25 -17.75 8.22
C LEU A 121 -1.78 -17.61 8.21
N ILE A 122 -2.47 -18.73 8.11
CA ILE A 122 -3.92 -18.81 8.03
C ILE A 122 -4.42 -19.68 9.18
N SER A 123 -5.50 -19.26 9.84
CA SER A 123 -6.16 -20.03 10.88
C SER A 123 -7.66 -19.88 10.72
N ALA A 124 -8.38 -20.99 10.79
CA ALA A 124 -9.82 -20.99 10.72
C ALA A 124 -10.40 -22.11 11.59
N GLN A 125 -11.66 -21.91 11.99
CA GLN A 125 -12.47 -22.94 12.66
C GLN A 125 -12.92 -24.00 11.65
N VAL A 126 -13.54 -25.07 12.14
CA VAL A 126 -14.03 -26.17 11.29
C VAL A 126 -14.99 -25.63 10.24
N TRP A 127 -14.78 -26.00 8.98
CA TRP A 127 -15.74 -25.75 7.90
C TRP A 127 -16.36 -27.07 7.42
N THR A 128 -17.61 -26.98 6.96
CA THR A 128 -18.34 -28.11 6.36
C THR A 128 -17.72 -28.52 5.03
N GLU A 129 -17.30 -27.55 4.23
CA GLU A 129 -16.74 -27.74 2.89
C GLU A 129 -15.44 -26.96 2.68
N ALA A 130 -14.73 -27.31 1.60
CA ALA A 130 -13.57 -26.52 1.19
C ALA A 130 -14.04 -25.18 0.64
N SER A 131 -13.35 -24.10 0.99
CA SER A 131 -13.71 -22.76 0.54
C SER A 131 -12.48 -21.94 0.14
N HIS A 132 -12.73 -20.89 -0.65
CA HIS A 132 -11.69 -20.01 -1.14
C HIS A 132 -11.29 -18.99 -0.08
N VAL A 133 -9.99 -18.88 0.15
CA VAL A 133 -9.37 -17.74 0.82
C VAL A 133 -8.59 -16.94 -0.21
N GLU A 134 -8.71 -15.62 -0.15
CA GLU A 134 -8.03 -14.72 -1.08
C GLU A 134 -6.77 -14.13 -0.41
N LEU A 135 -5.62 -14.31 -1.05
CA LEU A 135 -4.34 -13.69 -0.67
C LEU A 135 -4.03 -12.53 -1.62
N SER A 136 -3.67 -11.37 -1.09
CA SER A 136 -3.23 -10.21 -1.90
C SER A 136 -2.17 -9.41 -1.15
N LEU A 137 -1.42 -8.59 -1.89
CA LEU A 137 -0.50 -7.60 -1.32
C LEU A 137 -1.14 -6.23 -1.37
N VAL A 138 -1.02 -5.48 -0.27
CA VAL A 138 -1.58 -4.14 -0.13
C VAL A 138 -0.59 -3.21 0.58
N LEU A 139 -0.76 -1.92 0.38
CA LEU A 139 -0.13 -0.88 1.20
C LEU A 139 -1.15 -0.39 2.22
N ASP A 140 -0.76 -0.43 3.49
CA ASP A 140 -1.49 0.18 4.59
C ASP A 140 -0.83 1.52 4.93
N LEU A 141 -1.51 2.60 4.56
CA LEU A 141 -1.07 3.97 4.78
C LEU A 141 -1.70 4.61 6.02
N SER A 142 -2.50 3.86 6.78
CA SER A 142 -3.21 4.38 7.96
C SER A 142 -2.30 4.96 9.04
N GLN A 143 -1.03 4.53 9.10
CA GLN A 143 -0.05 5.01 10.07
C GLN A 143 0.96 6.01 9.48
N ASN A 144 0.96 6.21 8.16
CA ASN A 144 1.95 7.02 7.47
C ASN A 144 1.32 8.37 7.11
N GLU A 145 1.31 9.29 8.07
CA GLU A 145 0.94 10.70 7.93
C GLU A 145 1.88 11.40 6.92
N GLY A 146 1.66 11.17 5.62
CA GLY A 146 2.29 11.95 4.56
C GLY A 146 1.57 13.30 4.36
N PRO A 147 2.20 14.29 3.71
CA PRO A 147 1.63 15.64 3.51
C PRO A 147 0.33 15.69 2.69
N LEU A 148 -0.10 14.57 2.11
CA LEU A 148 -1.41 14.42 1.45
C LEU A 148 -2.54 14.09 2.45
N SER A 149 -2.25 13.89 3.73
CA SER A 149 -3.26 13.54 4.74
C SER A 149 -4.21 14.69 5.09
N HIS A 150 -3.92 15.93 4.68
CA HIS A 150 -4.75 17.09 5.00
C HIS A 150 -6.07 17.20 4.22
N SER A 151 -6.29 16.45 3.13
CA SER A 151 -7.55 16.51 2.36
C SER A 151 -8.52 15.34 2.61
N LEU A 152 -8.13 14.35 3.42
CA LEU A 152 -8.96 13.17 3.73
C LEU A 152 -9.39 13.09 5.20
N GLN A 153 -9.18 14.15 5.99
CA GLN A 153 -9.47 14.20 7.43
C GLN A 153 -10.97 14.15 7.80
N THR A 154 -11.85 13.75 6.89
CA THR A 154 -13.30 13.59 7.17
C THR A 154 -13.76 12.14 7.21
N SER A 155 -12.89 11.14 7.05
CA SER A 155 -13.29 9.73 7.21
C SER A 155 -12.25 8.92 7.97
N ILE A 156 -12.67 8.34 9.08
CA ILE A 156 -11.96 7.32 9.88
C ILE A 156 -11.94 6.01 9.08
N GLN A 157 -11.34 6.03 7.89
CA GLN A 157 -11.32 4.88 7.00
C GLN A 157 -9.87 4.51 6.71
N PRO A 158 -9.49 3.23 6.92
CA PRO A 158 -8.13 2.79 6.67
C PRO A 158 -7.77 3.03 5.20
N CYS A 159 -6.69 3.79 4.97
CA CYS A 159 -6.18 4.03 3.63
C CYS A 159 -5.38 2.80 3.18
N ILE A 160 -6.07 1.85 2.54
CA ILE A 160 -5.49 0.62 2.02
C ILE A 160 -5.47 0.69 0.49
N ILE A 161 -4.30 0.46 -0.11
CA ILE A 161 -4.11 0.45 -1.56
C ILE A 161 -3.76 -0.96 -2.01
N ASP A 162 -4.50 -1.50 -2.97
CA ASP A 162 -4.25 -2.82 -3.53
C ASP A 162 -3.09 -2.78 -4.53
N LEU A 163 -2.07 -3.64 -4.33
CA LEU A 163 -0.90 -3.73 -5.22
C LEU A 163 -1.09 -4.77 -6.33
N CYS A 164 -1.99 -5.73 -6.15
CA CYS A 164 -2.19 -6.83 -7.08
C CYS A 164 -3.61 -7.39 -7.00
N LYS A 165 -3.99 -8.19 -7.99
CA LYS A 165 -5.23 -8.97 -7.94
C LYS A 165 -5.10 -10.07 -6.87
N PRO A 166 -6.16 -10.38 -6.10
CA PRO A 166 -6.10 -11.47 -5.14
C PRO A 166 -5.96 -12.84 -5.80
N VAL A 167 -5.12 -13.69 -5.20
CA VAL A 167 -4.95 -15.10 -5.55
C VAL A 167 -5.87 -15.94 -4.65
N LYS A 168 -6.70 -16.77 -5.27
CA LYS A 168 -7.67 -17.63 -4.57
C LYS A 168 -7.08 -19.00 -4.31
N ILE A 169 -7.21 -19.48 -3.07
CA ILE A 169 -6.69 -20.77 -2.62
C ILE A 169 -7.81 -21.54 -1.93
N ASN A 170 -7.94 -22.82 -2.27
CA ASN A 170 -8.90 -23.72 -1.64
C ASN A 170 -8.33 -24.31 -0.35
N ILE A 171 -8.99 -24.06 0.77
CA ILE A 171 -8.61 -24.64 2.07
C ILE A 171 -9.79 -25.36 2.72
N GLN A 172 -9.49 -26.38 3.54
CA GLN A 172 -10.50 -27.14 4.29
C GLN A 172 -9.99 -27.43 5.73
N PRO A 173 -10.38 -26.61 6.71
CA PRO A 173 -10.13 -26.87 8.12
C PRO A 173 -10.99 -28.04 8.62
N LYS A 174 -10.36 -29.12 9.08
CA LYS A 174 -11.01 -30.35 9.54
C LYS A 174 -11.01 -30.49 11.06
N PRO A 175 -12.03 -31.12 11.66
CA PRO A 175 -12.06 -31.34 13.09
C PRO A 175 -10.90 -32.24 13.55
N VAL A 176 -10.41 -31.98 14.77
CA VAL A 176 -9.41 -32.84 15.42
C VAL A 176 -10.01 -34.23 15.64
N LYS A 177 -9.41 -35.26 15.06
CA LYS A 177 -9.74 -36.64 15.42
C LYS A 177 -9.16 -36.93 16.80
N ARG A 178 -9.99 -36.83 17.85
CA ARG A 178 -9.64 -37.37 19.17
C ARG A 178 -9.79 -38.89 19.08
N GLY A 179 -8.67 -39.61 19.13
CA GLY A 179 -8.68 -41.07 19.28
C GLY A 179 -9.34 -41.42 20.61
N ILE A 180 -10.32 -42.31 20.57
CA ILE A 180 -10.96 -42.94 21.74
C ILE A 180 -10.10 -44.12 22.17
#